data_AF-A0A6B3LTM0-F1
#
_entry.id   AF-A0A6B3LTM0-F1
#
_cell.length_a   1.000
_cell.length_b   1.000
_cell.length_c   1.000
_cell.angle_alpha   90.00
_cell.angle_beta   90.00
_cell.angle_gamma   90.00
#
_symmetry.space_group_name_H-M   'P 1'
#
loop_
_entity.id
_entity.type
_entity.pdbx_description
1 polymer ?
#
loop_
_entity_poly.entity_id
_entity_poly.type
_entity_poly.pdbx_seq_one_letter_code
_entity_poly.pdbx_strand_id
1 'polypeptide(L)'
;MKTIRFSLPVIFVVLFSCSAFGQVKPAITARIDTTRSEVKAVYQLIGNYFNSSPDSVYQNPYWNEQEVNYYYKQQNGNFDLAAHFLFAHMNAKQLFSTFKPTVLSIEPAGEKYVARILLAADTVQQWMVDYKMNPPFLLRYYAARDKTGTWKLENTWSNELSRWGNYKTKWVTFYYPPTFNFSAANAEKASRFVEDVVARMELKEARPFDFYVMSSEEELGRLHNLDYWLSYSTGFTQKLYNRALSAKGREEHLHEFVHMVYPLLQNHFLAEGVATWLGGVDGYTPFQETLHAVSKDIYENHPNVTFHDLYSNKFRYATEQSPRYVAGAVVYQLVYEERGLQGIRQFEKSQNTYESLIKTFASVMKMKESKVEGFLTNYIRQYHLTGGAKS
;
A
#
# COMPACT_ATOMS: atom_id res chain seq x y z
N MET A 1 43.54 -71.10 5.30
CA MET A 1 43.59 -69.91 6.18
C MET A 1 43.00 -68.72 5.42
N LYS A 2 41.75 -68.35 5.71
CA LYS A 2 41.06 -67.19 5.12
C LYS A 2 41.11 -66.03 6.11
N THR A 3 41.75 -64.94 5.72
CA THR A 3 41.89 -63.70 6.47
C THR A 3 40.58 -62.91 6.45
N ILE A 4 40.00 -62.68 7.63
CA ILE A 4 38.83 -61.81 7.83
C ILE A 4 39.35 -60.39 8.04
N ARG A 5 39.02 -59.47 7.13
CA ARG A 5 39.27 -58.03 7.27
C ARG A 5 38.08 -57.41 8.01
N PHE A 6 38.33 -56.79 9.16
CA PHE A 6 37.38 -55.90 9.83
C PHE A 6 37.55 -54.48 9.30
N SER A 7 36.49 -53.95 8.68
CA SER A 7 36.39 -52.55 8.26
C SER A 7 35.71 -51.77 9.39
N LEU A 8 36.44 -50.87 10.06
CA LEU A 8 35.82 -49.88 10.97
C LEU A 8 35.14 -48.78 10.13
N PRO A 9 33.91 -48.36 10.44
CA PRO A 9 33.34 -47.17 9.84
C PRO A 9 33.91 -45.93 10.53
N VAL A 10 34.54 -45.05 9.74
CA VAL A 10 34.91 -43.70 10.16
C VAL A 10 33.64 -42.85 10.18
N ILE A 11 33.16 -42.51 11.39
CA ILE A 11 32.06 -41.56 11.57
C ILE A 11 32.64 -40.15 11.37
N PHE A 12 32.31 -39.52 10.24
CA PHE A 12 32.57 -38.12 9.98
C PHE A 12 31.58 -37.27 10.79
N VAL A 13 32.00 -36.77 11.96
CA VAL A 13 31.24 -35.77 12.71
C VAL A 13 31.41 -34.43 12.00
N VAL A 14 30.44 -34.08 11.16
CA VAL A 14 30.32 -32.73 10.62
C VAL A 14 29.86 -31.82 11.77
N LEU A 15 30.83 -31.16 12.42
CA LEU A 15 30.55 -30.05 13.32
C LEU A 15 30.04 -28.89 12.47
N PHE A 16 28.72 -28.82 12.27
CA PHE A 16 28.08 -27.58 11.87
C PHE A 16 28.30 -26.58 13.01
N SER A 17 29.28 -25.69 12.81
CA SER A 17 29.34 -24.44 13.56
C SER A 17 28.12 -23.62 13.16
N CYS A 18 26.98 -23.87 13.81
CA CYS A 18 25.90 -22.90 13.87
C CYS A 18 26.54 -21.63 14.40
N SER A 19 26.75 -20.64 13.54
CA SER A 19 27.05 -19.29 13.98
C SER A 19 25.96 -18.96 14.99
N ALA A 20 26.34 -18.75 16.25
CA ALA A 20 25.44 -18.28 17.28
C ALA A 20 24.98 -16.89 16.84
N PHE A 21 23.91 -16.84 16.05
CA PHE A 21 23.34 -15.58 15.60
C PHE A 21 22.82 -14.86 16.84
N GLY A 22 23.29 -13.64 17.05
CA GLY A 22 22.91 -12.85 18.22
C GLY A 22 21.40 -12.68 18.26
N GLN A 23 20.77 -13.18 19.33
CA GLN A 23 19.33 -12.98 19.55
C GLN A 23 19.04 -11.49 19.69
N VAL A 24 17.99 -11.03 19.03
CA VAL A 24 17.44 -9.68 19.24
C VAL A 24 16.91 -9.62 20.66
N LYS A 25 17.58 -8.87 21.52
CA LYS A 25 17.11 -8.58 22.88
C LYS A 25 16.69 -7.11 22.93
N PRO A 26 15.38 -6.81 22.94
CA PRO A 26 14.92 -5.44 23.02
C PRO A 26 15.46 -4.76 24.28
N ALA A 27 15.92 -3.51 24.15
CA ALA A 27 16.19 -2.69 25.32
C ALA A 27 14.88 -2.33 26.02
N ILE A 28 14.95 -1.97 27.30
CA ILE A 28 13.82 -1.45 28.08
C ILE A 28 14.15 -0.07 28.63
N THR A 29 13.15 0.79 28.74
CA THR A 29 13.28 2.05 29.46
C THR A 29 12.97 1.88 30.95
N ALA A 30 13.32 2.88 31.75
CA ALA A 30 13.04 2.89 33.20
C ALA A 30 11.54 2.81 33.55
N ARG A 31 10.63 3.03 32.59
CA ARG A 31 9.17 2.92 32.81
C ARG A 31 8.65 1.49 32.82
N ILE A 32 9.46 0.51 32.39
CA ILE A 32 9.02 -0.88 32.27
C ILE A 32 9.41 -1.66 33.53
N ASP A 33 8.41 -2.00 34.33
CA ASP A 33 8.60 -2.83 35.51
C ASP A 33 8.45 -4.33 35.17
N THR A 34 9.57 -4.97 34.81
CA THR A 34 9.62 -6.42 34.56
C THR A 34 9.62 -7.27 35.83
N THR A 35 9.51 -6.68 37.03
CA THR A 35 9.25 -7.46 38.25
C THR A 35 7.81 -7.96 38.30
N ARG A 36 6.90 -7.23 37.62
CA ARG A 36 5.52 -7.68 37.37
C ARG A 36 5.51 -8.81 36.35
N SER A 37 4.96 -9.96 36.75
CA SER A 37 4.95 -11.19 35.95
C SER A 37 4.33 -11.03 34.56
N GLU A 38 3.22 -10.29 34.45
CA GLU A 38 2.55 -10.08 33.16
C GLU A 38 3.33 -9.16 32.23
N VAL A 39 3.86 -8.05 32.75
CA VAL A 39 4.72 -7.12 31.97
C VAL A 39 5.94 -7.85 31.46
N LYS A 40 6.56 -8.69 32.30
CA LYS A 40 7.69 -9.54 31.91
C LYS A 40 7.31 -10.53 30.80
N ALA A 41 6.14 -11.16 30.88
CA ALA A 41 5.67 -12.10 29.87
C ALA A 41 5.43 -11.42 28.51
N VAL A 42 4.84 -10.22 28.49
CA VAL A 42 4.64 -9.43 27.28
C VAL A 42 5.99 -8.97 26.69
N TYR A 43 6.92 -8.52 27.52
CA TYR A 43 8.27 -8.18 27.08
C TYR A 43 9.00 -9.37 26.44
N GLN A 44 8.92 -10.55 27.05
CA GLN A 44 9.49 -11.79 26.50
C GLN A 44 8.82 -12.18 25.18
N LEU A 45 7.50 -12.05 25.09
CA LEU A 45 6.74 -12.30 23.87
C LEU A 45 7.23 -11.44 22.69
N ILE A 46 7.46 -10.15 22.92
CA ILE A 46 8.01 -9.22 21.90
C ILE A 46 9.39 -9.68 21.43
N GLY A 47 10.29 -10.00 22.37
CA GLY A 47 11.62 -10.52 22.05
C GLY A 47 11.54 -11.82 21.25
N ASN A 48 10.67 -12.75 21.65
CA ASN A 48 10.47 -14.01 20.93
C ASN A 48 9.95 -13.78 19.50
N TYR A 49 9.02 -12.85 19.32
CA TYR A 49 8.51 -12.48 18.00
C TYR A 49 9.62 -11.93 17.09
N PHE A 50 10.45 -10.99 17.56
CA PHE A 50 11.55 -10.46 16.75
C PHE A 50 12.62 -11.50 16.36
N ASN A 51 12.77 -12.56 17.16
CA ASN A 51 13.67 -13.69 16.87
C ASN A 51 13.01 -14.80 16.05
N SER A 52 11.77 -14.62 15.61
CA SER A 52 10.97 -15.63 14.91
C SER A 52 10.83 -15.35 13.41
N SER A 53 11.85 -14.77 12.77
CA SER A 53 11.79 -14.43 11.34
C SER A 53 10.51 -13.68 10.94
N PRO A 54 10.21 -12.51 11.56
CA PRO A 54 8.97 -11.75 11.34
C PRO A 54 8.81 -11.21 9.91
N ASP A 55 9.87 -11.24 9.11
CA ASP A 55 9.91 -10.92 7.69
C ASP A 55 9.39 -12.04 6.78
N SER A 56 9.04 -13.20 7.34
CA SER A 56 8.54 -14.36 6.63
C SER A 56 7.06 -14.62 6.88
N VAL A 57 6.38 -15.21 5.89
CA VAL A 57 4.95 -15.55 5.95
C VAL A 57 4.78 -17.01 6.37
N TYR A 58 4.34 -17.25 7.61
CA TYR A 58 4.13 -18.60 8.17
C TYR A 58 3.20 -18.56 9.40
N GLN A 59 2.88 -19.71 9.98
CA GLN A 59 2.10 -19.80 11.22
C GLN A 59 2.93 -19.42 12.45
N ASN A 60 3.09 -18.11 12.69
CA ASN A 60 3.91 -17.60 13.79
C ASN A 60 3.27 -17.93 15.17
N PRO A 61 4.00 -18.62 16.07
CA PRO A 61 3.45 -19.07 17.34
C PRO A 61 3.30 -17.93 18.36
N TYR A 62 3.84 -16.74 18.10
CA TYR A 62 3.80 -15.58 19.00
C TYR A 62 2.70 -14.58 18.62
N TRP A 63 1.94 -14.85 17.55
CA TRP A 63 0.88 -13.98 17.06
C TRP A 63 -0.51 -14.59 17.27
N ASN A 64 -1.53 -13.74 17.28
CA ASN A 64 -2.93 -14.13 17.38
C ASN A 64 -3.30 -15.06 16.22
N GLU A 65 -3.77 -16.26 16.57
CA GLU A 65 -4.04 -17.31 15.59
C GLU A 65 -5.13 -16.92 14.58
N GLN A 66 -6.13 -16.13 15.00
CA GLN A 66 -7.20 -15.70 14.10
C GLN A 66 -6.66 -14.75 13.03
N GLU A 67 -5.77 -13.82 13.40
CA GLU A 67 -5.13 -12.90 12.46
C GLU A 67 -4.17 -13.64 11.53
N VAL A 68 -3.36 -14.57 12.06
CA VAL A 68 -2.52 -15.44 11.24
C VAL A 68 -3.36 -16.25 10.24
N ASN A 69 -4.47 -16.83 10.68
CA ASN A 69 -5.35 -17.59 9.79
C ASN A 69 -5.98 -16.68 8.71
N TYR A 70 -6.39 -15.47 9.06
CA TYR A 70 -6.95 -14.51 8.10
C TYR A 70 -5.91 -14.05 7.08
N TYR A 71 -4.80 -13.45 7.53
CA TYR A 71 -3.81 -12.85 6.65
C TYR A 71 -2.95 -13.88 5.92
N TYR A 72 -2.40 -14.86 6.63
CA TYR A 72 -1.52 -15.85 6.02
C TYR A 72 -2.31 -16.95 5.28
N LYS A 73 -3.21 -17.67 5.96
CA LYS A 73 -3.82 -18.87 5.34
C LYS A 73 -4.83 -18.54 4.24
N GLN A 74 -5.56 -17.43 4.36
CA GLN A 74 -6.60 -17.08 3.38
C GLN A 74 -6.10 -16.14 2.29
N GLN A 75 -5.15 -15.25 2.59
CA GLN A 75 -4.72 -14.19 1.69
C GLN A 75 -3.25 -14.32 1.23
N ASN A 76 -2.49 -15.29 1.77
CA ASN A 76 -1.06 -15.43 1.53
C ASN A 76 -0.26 -14.14 1.81
N GLY A 77 -0.73 -13.36 2.79
CA GLY A 77 -0.13 -12.10 3.23
C GLY A 77 0.60 -12.21 4.56
N ASN A 78 1.35 -11.15 4.91
CA ASN A 78 1.96 -11.05 6.24
C ASN A 78 0.88 -10.73 7.28
N PHE A 79 0.93 -11.40 8.43
CA PHE A 79 -0.02 -11.22 9.53
C PHE A 79 0.31 -10.00 10.41
N ASP A 80 1.56 -9.51 10.42
CA ASP A 80 1.90 -8.23 11.01
C ASP A 80 1.70 -7.12 9.97
N LEU A 81 0.72 -6.24 10.21
CA LEU A 81 0.39 -5.14 9.30
C LEU A 81 1.51 -4.09 9.16
N ALA A 82 2.48 -4.04 10.09
CA ALA A 82 3.68 -3.20 9.93
C ALA A 82 4.72 -3.84 9.01
N ALA A 83 4.69 -5.16 8.80
CA ALA A 83 5.78 -5.89 8.14
C ALA A 83 6.09 -5.38 6.73
N HIS A 84 5.08 -4.94 5.98
CA HIS A 84 5.29 -4.35 4.65
C HIS A 84 6.20 -3.11 4.70
N PHE A 85 6.05 -2.28 5.74
CA PHE A 85 6.86 -1.08 5.94
C PHE A 85 8.23 -1.42 6.54
N LEU A 86 8.26 -2.36 7.49
CA LEU A 86 9.49 -2.75 8.19
C LEU A 86 10.48 -3.44 7.28
N PHE A 87 9.99 -4.29 6.36
CA PHE A 87 10.83 -5.20 5.60
C PHE A 87 10.84 -4.93 4.09
N ALA A 88 10.36 -3.76 3.65
CA ALA A 88 10.34 -3.39 2.22
C ALA A 88 11.72 -3.46 1.55
N HIS A 89 12.78 -3.11 2.28
CA HIS A 89 14.15 -3.00 1.75
C HIS A 89 15.21 -3.73 2.60
N MET A 90 14.80 -4.32 3.72
CA MET A 90 15.67 -5.01 4.65
C MET A 90 14.98 -6.27 5.16
N ASN A 91 15.70 -7.39 5.25
CA ASN A 91 15.22 -8.52 6.02
C ASN A 91 15.28 -8.23 7.53
N ALA A 92 14.64 -9.07 8.35
CA ALA A 92 14.54 -8.85 9.79
C ALA A 92 15.92 -8.72 10.45
N LYS A 93 16.90 -9.52 10.01
CA LYS A 93 18.27 -9.47 10.53
C LYS A 93 18.93 -8.12 10.25
N GLN A 94 18.84 -7.63 9.01
CA GLN A 94 19.39 -6.33 8.60
C GLN A 94 18.70 -5.19 9.36
N LEU A 95 17.37 -5.25 9.50
CA LEU A 95 16.60 -4.24 10.22
C LEU A 95 17.05 -4.16 11.67
N PHE A 96 17.02 -5.27 12.42
CA PHE A 96 17.36 -5.27 13.85
C PHE A 96 18.87 -5.15 14.14
N SER A 97 19.74 -5.40 13.15
CA SER A 97 21.16 -5.05 13.27
C SER A 97 21.37 -3.53 13.20
N THR A 98 20.57 -2.84 12.39
CA THR A 98 20.67 -1.39 12.12
C THR A 98 19.90 -0.57 13.15
N PHE A 99 18.64 -0.94 13.40
CA PHE A 99 17.74 -0.25 14.32
C PHE A 99 17.44 -1.16 15.50
N LYS A 100 17.98 -0.80 16.67
CA LYS A 100 17.80 -1.57 17.90
C LYS A 100 16.40 -1.35 18.46
N PRO A 101 15.61 -2.43 18.70
CA PRO A 101 14.32 -2.28 19.31
C PRO A 101 14.47 -1.90 20.78
N THR A 102 13.78 -0.84 21.19
CA THR A 102 13.67 -0.39 22.57
C THR A 102 12.20 -0.32 22.95
N VAL A 103 11.78 -1.18 23.89
CA VAL A 103 10.42 -1.14 24.42
C VAL A 103 10.31 0.10 25.32
N LEU A 104 9.46 1.04 24.91
CA LEU A 104 9.23 2.30 25.61
C LEU A 104 8.21 2.14 26.73
N SER A 105 7.14 1.39 26.47
CA SER A 105 6.04 1.16 27.42
C SER A 105 5.38 -0.19 27.21
N ILE A 106 4.86 -0.78 28.29
CA ILE A 106 3.91 -1.89 28.29
C ILE A 106 2.82 -1.49 29.28
N GLU A 107 1.65 -1.14 28.77
CA GLU A 107 0.58 -0.51 29.55
C GLU A 107 -0.70 -1.36 29.48
N PRO A 108 -1.46 -1.51 30.58
CA PRO A 108 -2.76 -2.16 30.54
C PRO A 108 -3.73 -1.44 29.58
N ALA A 109 -4.49 -2.21 28.83
CA ALA A 109 -5.53 -1.73 27.91
C ALA A 109 -6.75 -2.67 28.03
N GLY A 110 -7.55 -2.48 29.09
CA GLY A 110 -8.58 -3.45 29.47
C GLY A 110 -7.95 -4.76 29.94
N GLU A 111 -8.36 -5.88 29.36
CA GLU A 111 -7.79 -7.22 29.62
C GLU A 111 -6.50 -7.50 28.83
N LYS A 112 -6.06 -6.54 28.00
CA LYS A 112 -4.88 -6.64 27.14
C LYS A 112 -3.75 -5.76 27.69
N TYR A 113 -2.59 -5.88 27.06
CA TYR A 113 -1.53 -4.87 27.15
C TYR A 113 -1.29 -4.22 25.79
N VAL A 114 -0.89 -2.95 25.79
CA VAL A 114 -0.35 -2.26 24.63
C VAL A 114 1.14 -2.00 24.85
N ALA A 115 1.95 -2.44 23.90
CA ALA A 115 3.39 -2.22 23.90
C ALA A 115 3.77 -1.21 22.82
N ARG A 116 4.64 -0.26 23.17
CA ARG A 116 5.26 0.67 22.21
C ARG A 116 6.74 0.39 22.10
N ILE A 117 7.22 0.17 20.87
CA ILE A 117 8.62 -0.18 20.60
C ILE A 117 9.21 0.82 19.63
N LEU A 118 10.23 1.54 20.08
CA LEU A 118 11.04 2.40 19.23
C LEU A 118 12.05 1.54 18.48
N LEU A 119 12.10 1.68 17.15
CA LEU A 119 13.25 1.23 16.36
C LEU A 119 14.12 2.45 16.11
N ALA A 120 15.38 2.43 16.56
CA ALA A 120 16.32 3.52 16.35
C ALA A 120 17.75 2.99 16.19
N ALA A 121 18.56 3.68 15.39
CA ALA A 121 19.98 3.39 15.25
C ALA A 121 20.77 4.13 16.33
N ASP A 122 21.69 3.42 16.98
CA ASP A 122 22.60 4.01 17.98
C ASP A 122 23.60 4.97 17.32
N THR A 123 23.97 4.69 16.06
CA THR A 123 24.88 5.52 15.26
C THR A 123 24.16 5.97 14.00
N VAL A 124 23.98 7.28 13.86
CA VAL A 124 23.36 7.90 12.70
C VAL A 124 24.35 7.90 11.53
N GLN A 125 23.95 7.28 10.42
CA GLN A 125 24.70 7.31 9.16
C GLN A 125 24.20 8.46 8.28
N GLN A 126 25.03 8.97 7.35
CA GLN A 126 24.68 10.12 6.51
C GLN A 126 23.37 9.91 5.74
N TRP A 127 23.16 8.73 5.15
CA TRP A 127 21.92 8.42 4.45
C TRP A 127 20.69 8.53 5.37
N MET A 128 20.81 8.20 6.66
CA MET A 128 19.70 8.36 7.61
C MET A 128 19.37 9.83 7.85
N VAL A 129 20.37 10.72 7.79
CA VAL A 129 20.17 12.18 7.86
C VAL A 129 19.48 12.66 6.59
N ASP A 130 20.03 12.28 5.44
CA ASP A 130 19.55 12.72 4.11
C ASP A 130 18.09 12.32 3.89
N TYR A 131 17.70 11.12 4.33
CA TYR A 131 16.35 10.59 4.21
C TYR A 131 15.48 10.78 5.47
N LYS A 132 16.00 11.39 6.54
CA LYS A 132 15.31 11.57 7.83
C LYS A 132 14.77 10.26 8.43
N MET A 133 15.57 9.21 8.36
CA MET A 133 15.21 7.81 8.67
C MET A 133 15.69 7.33 10.06
N ASN A 134 15.83 8.22 11.06
CA ASN A 134 16.14 7.81 12.44
C ASN A 134 15.47 8.72 13.50
N PRO A 135 14.55 8.21 14.34
CA PRO A 135 14.04 6.84 14.33
C PRO A 135 13.13 6.59 13.12
N PRO A 136 13.24 5.43 12.45
CA PRO A 136 12.35 5.12 11.33
C PRO A 136 10.93 4.76 11.78
N PHE A 137 10.78 4.14 12.96
CA PHE A 137 9.49 3.58 13.37
C PHE A 137 9.27 3.64 14.88
N LEU A 138 8.03 3.91 15.25
CA LEU A 138 7.49 3.64 16.57
C LEU A 138 6.35 2.63 16.41
N LEU A 139 6.63 1.38 16.78
CA LEU A 139 5.68 0.27 16.67
C LEU A 139 4.69 0.31 17.83
N ARG A 140 3.48 -0.16 17.54
CA ARG A 140 2.42 -0.40 18.52
C ARG A 140 1.85 -1.79 18.31
N TYR A 141 2.00 -2.65 19.30
CA TYR A 141 1.37 -3.97 19.31
C TYR A 141 0.48 -4.13 20.54
N TYR A 142 -0.62 -4.86 20.36
CA TYR A 142 -1.40 -5.34 21.49
C TYR A 142 -0.93 -6.75 21.85
N ALA A 143 -1.01 -7.09 23.13
CA ALA A 143 -0.84 -8.44 23.64
C ALA A 143 -2.13 -8.88 24.32
N ALA A 144 -2.72 -9.97 23.83
CA ALA A 144 -3.95 -10.56 24.35
C ALA A 144 -3.71 -12.03 24.72
N ARG A 145 -4.48 -12.57 25.66
CA ARG A 145 -4.44 -13.99 25.98
C ARG A 145 -5.27 -14.78 24.97
N ASP A 146 -4.71 -15.88 24.49
CA ASP A 146 -5.46 -16.86 23.72
C ASP A 146 -6.37 -17.71 24.63
N LYS A 147 -7.09 -18.67 24.03
CA LYS A 147 -8.00 -19.59 24.76
C LYS A 147 -7.31 -20.45 25.82
N THR A 148 -5.99 -20.60 25.75
CA THR A 148 -5.17 -21.35 26.74
C THR A 148 -4.64 -20.44 27.85
N GLY A 149 -4.90 -19.14 27.77
CA GLY A 149 -4.36 -18.14 28.68
C GLY A 149 -2.94 -17.67 28.30
N THR A 150 -2.39 -18.09 27.15
CA THR A 150 -1.05 -17.71 26.72
C THR A 150 -1.09 -16.36 26.00
N TRP A 151 -0.15 -15.46 26.31
CA TRP A 151 -0.05 -14.18 25.61
C TRP A 151 0.36 -14.34 24.14
N LYS A 152 -0.33 -13.62 23.25
CA LYS A 152 -0.05 -13.49 21.81
C LYS A 152 -0.07 -12.02 21.41
N LEU A 153 0.77 -11.64 20.46
CA LEU A 153 0.72 -10.34 19.83
C LEU A 153 -0.46 -10.29 18.86
N GLU A 154 -1.05 -9.13 18.68
CA GLU A 154 -2.09 -8.89 17.69
C GLU A 154 -1.96 -7.49 17.11
N ASN A 155 -2.55 -7.31 15.92
CA ASN A 155 -2.60 -6.04 15.25
C ASN A 155 -3.44 -5.03 16.04
N THR A 156 -3.12 -3.76 15.83
CA THR A 156 -3.91 -2.63 16.31
C THR A 156 -5.29 -2.55 15.63
N TRP A 157 -5.41 -3.07 14.41
CA TRP A 157 -6.60 -2.98 13.55
C TRP A 157 -7.93 -3.14 14.31
N SER A 158 -8.18 -4.31 14.89
CA SER A 158 -9.44 -4.60 15.60
C SER A 158 -9.64 -3.72 16.84
N ASN A 159 -8.55 -3.37 17.52
CA ASN A 159 -8.58 -2.52 18.71
C ASN A 159 -8.94 -1.07 18.35
N GLU A 160 -8.40 -0.54 17.25
CA GLU A 160 -8.72 0.78 16.74
C GLU A 160 -10.17 0.84 16.25
N LEU A 161 -10.57 -0.09 15.37
CA LEU A 161 -11.90 -0.11 14.76
C LEU A 161 -13.05 -0.31 15.74
N SER A 162 -12.81 -0.93 16.90
CA SER A 162 -13.85 -1.11 17.94
C SER A 162 -14.47 0.21 18.43
N ARG A 163 -13.76 1.33 18.21
CA ARG A 163 -14.17 2.68 18.61
C ARG A 163 -14.63 3.52 17.42
N TRP A 164 -14.52 3.01 16.20
CA TRP A 164 -14.83 3.75 14.99
C TRP A 164 -16.32 3.71 14.71
N GLY A 165 -16.84 4.82 14.20
CA GLY A 165 -18.16 4.86 13.59
C GLY A 165 -18.15 4.15 12.25
N ASN A 166 -19.33 3.72 11.80
CA ASN A 166 -19.51 3.25 10.43
C ASN A 166 -20.80 3.79 9.82
N TYR A 167 -20.81 3.90 8.50
CA TYR A 167 -21.97 4.29 7.71
C TYR A 167 -21.97 3.50 6.41
N LYS A 168 -23.08 2.84 6.09
CA LYS A 168 -23.17 1.94 4.95
C LYS A 168 -24.07 2.51 3.86
N THR A 169 -23.55 2.61 2.65
CA THR A 169 -24.32 2.90 1.44
C THR A 169 -24.51 1.63 0.60
N LYS A 170 -25.05 1.77 -0.62
CA LYS A 170 -25.16 0.67 -1.58
C LYS A 170 -23.80 0.06 -1.93
N TRP A 171 -22.78 0.91 -2.17
CA TRP A 171 -21.49 0.47 -2.71
C TRP A 171 -20.34 0.54 -1.70
N VAL A 172 -20.43 1.38 -0.68
CA VAL A 172 -19.29 1.66 0.21
C VAL A 172 -19.75 1.59 1.67
N THR A 173 -19.04 0.79 2.47
CA THR A 173 -19.14 0.86 3.93
C THR A 173 -18.01 1.73 4.45
N PHE A 174 -18.35 2.91 4.95
CA PHE A 174 -17.41 3.86 5.51
C PHE A 174 -17.13 3.49 6.96
N TYR A 175 -15.85 3.47 7.35
CA TYR A 175 -15.39 3.38 8.73
C TYR A 175 -14.55 4.61 9.04
N TYR A 176 -14.82 5.24 10.17
CA TYR A 176 -14.18 6.51 10.52
C TYR A 176 -13.92 6.64 12.03
N PRO A 177 -12.78 7.22 12.43
CA PRO A 177 -12.47 7.42 13.83
C PRO A 177 -13.39 8.48 14.46
N PRO A 178 -13.55 8.50 15.80
CA PRO A 178 -14.35 9.52 16.50
C PRO A 178 -13.89 10.97 16.28
N THR A 179 -12.64 11.15 15.85
CA THR A 179 -12.01 12.43 15.50
C THR A 179 -12.43 12.95 14.12
N PHE A 180 -13.04 12.10 13.29
CA PHE A 180 -13.44 12.46 11.94
C PHE A 180 -14.86 13.05 11.92
N ASN A 181 -15.01 14.24 11.33
CA ASN A 181 -16.31 14.87 11.15
C ASN A 181 -17.01 14.30 9.90
N PHE A 182 -17.64 13.14 10.07
CA PHE A 182 -18.26 12.40 8.97
C PHE A 182 -19.49 13.09 8.38
N SER A 183 -19.56 13.15 7.05
CA SER A 183 -20.69 13.66 6.26
C SER A 183 -21.38 12.54 5.48
N ALA A 184 -22.57 12.14 5.94
CA ALA A 184 -23.40 11.17 5.22
C ALA A 184 -23.75 11.65 3.79
N ALA A 185 -23.94 12.95 3.58
CA ALA A 185 -24.24 13.49 2.26
C ALA A 185 -23.08 13.27 1.25
N ASN A 186 -21.84 13.46 1.69
CA ASN A 186 -20.65 13.19 0.87
C ASN A 186 -20.49 11.69 0.61
N ALA A 187 -20.72 10.85 1.63
CA ALA A 187 -20.69 9.40 1.49
C ALA A 187 -21.70 8.89 0.44
N GLU A 188 -22.93 9.41 0.46
CA GLU A 188 -23.95 9.08 -0.54
C GLU A 188 -23.55 9.57 -1.94
N LYS A 189 -22.97 10.76 -2.04
CA LYS A 189 -22.47 11.28 -3.33
C LYS A 189 -21.36 10.39 -3.90
N ALA A 190 -20.41 9.97 -3.07
CA ALA A 190 -19.34 9.08 -3.48
C ALA A 190 -19.87 7.68 -3.86
N SER A 191 -20.89 7.18 -3.15
CA SER A 191 -21.56 5.93 -3.51
C SER A 191 -22.30 6.00 -4.85
N ARG A 192 -22.95 7.14 -5.15
CA ARG A 192 -23.59 7.36 -6.47
C ARG A 192 -22.56 7.41 -7.59
N PHE A 193 -21.42 8.06 -7.36
CA PHE A 193 -20.31 8.02 -8.33
C PHE A 193 -19.88 6.59 -8.67
N VAL A 194 -19.73 5.72 -7.66
CA VAL A 194 -19.39 4.31 -7.89
C VAL A 194 -20.47 3.61 -8.72
N GLU A 195 -21.75 3.87 -8.41
CA GLU A 195 -22.87 3.34 -9.18
C GLU A 195 -22.82 3.76 -10.65
N ASP A 196 -22.56 5.04 -10.91
CA ASP A 196 -22.43 5.59 -12.26
C ASP A 196 -21.25 4.97 -13.01
N VAL A 197 -20.11 4.77 -12.36
CA VAL A 197 -18.95 4.09 -12.96
C VAL A 197 -19.27 2.65 -13.31
N VAL A 198 -19.88 1.90 -12.39
CA VAL A 198 -20.26 0.49 -12.62
C VAL A 198 -21.24 0.37 -13.77
N ALA A 199 -22.25 1.25 -13.84
CA ALA A 199 -23.23 1.26 -14.92
C ALA A 199 -22.59 1.67 -16.26
N ARG A 200 -21.87 2.79 -16.30
CA ARG A 200 -21.24 3.33 -17.52
C ARG A 200 -20.23 2.38 -18.15
N MET A 201 -19.49 1.64 -17.31
CA MET A 201 -18.45 0.72 -17.74
C MET A 201 -18.92 -0.74 -17.80
N GLU A 202 -20.18 -1.03 -17.50
CA GLU A 202 -20.76 -2.38 -17.47
C GLU A 202 -19.93 -3.38 -16.63
N LEU A 203 -19.54 -2.97 -15.42
CA LEU A 203 -18.64 -3.73 -14.54
C LEU A 203 -19.38 -4.85 -13.80
N LYS A 204 -19.51 -6.01 -14.44
CA LYS A 204 -20.29 -7.15 -13.91
C LYS A 204 -19.74 -7.75 -12.61
N GLU A 205 -18.43 -7.70 -12.42
CA GLU A 205 -17.76 -8.25 -11.23
C GLU A 205 -17.58 -7.23 -10.10
N ALA A 206 -18.10 -6.01 -10.28
CA ALA A 206 -18.03 -4.98 -9.25
C ALA A 206 -18.85 -5.41 -8.03
N ARG A 207 -18.30 -5.17 -6.84
CA ARG A 207 -18.93 -5.50 -5.56
C ARG A 207 -18.74 -4.35 -4.57
N PRO A 208 -19.63 -4.20 -3.57
CA PRO A 208 -19.43 -3.25 -2.49
C PRO A 208 -18.12 -3.50 -1.74
N PHE A 209 -17.53 -2.45 -1.18
CA PHE A 209 -16.24 -2.50 -0.51
C PHE A 209 -16.20 -1.61 0.75
N ASP A 210 -15.16 -1.78 1.56
CA ASP A 210 -14.95 -0.99 2.76
C ASP A 210 -14.03 0.20 2.50
N PHE A 211 -14.36 1.36 3.05
CA PHE A 211 -13.51 2.55 3.01
C PHE A 211 -13.21 3.06 4.40
N TYR A 212 -11.92 3.08 4.76
CA TYR A 212 -11.43 3.60 6.03
C TYR A 212 -10.97 5.04 5.82
N VAL A 213 -11.76 5.99 6.31
CA VAL A 213 -11.54 7.43 6.12
C VAL A 213 -11.13 8.07 7.44
N MET A 214 -10.05 8.84 7.40
CA MET A 214 -9.48 9.53 8.55
C MET A 214 -8.83 10.85 8.12
N SER A 215 -8.48 11.71 9.07
CA SER A 215 -7.89 13.05 8.78
C SER A 215 -6.41 13.15 9.16
N SER A 216 -5.80 12.03 9.56
CA SER A 216 -4.41 12.00 9.98
C SER A 216 -3.68 10.77 9.45
N GLU A 217 -2.49 10.97 8.92
CA GLU A 217 -1.57 9.88 8.57
C GLU A 217 -1.19 9.04 9.80
N GLU A 218 -1.21 9.61 10.99
CA GLU A 218 -0.99 8.86 12.23
C GLU A 218 -2.14 7.88 12.52
N GLU A 219 -3.38 8.22 12.15
CA GLU A 219 -4.52 7.30 12.26
C GLU A 219 -4.37 6.13 11.29
N LEU A 220 -3.87 6.43 10.08
CA LEU A 220 -3.58 5.41 9.06
C LEU A 220 -2.44 4.50 9.49
N GLY A 221 -1.38 5.07 10.05
CA GLY A 221 -0.28 4.33 10.64
C GLY A 221 -0.73 3.47 11.81
N ARG A 222 -1.62 3.98 12.65
CA ARG A 222 -2.17 3.19 13.76
C ARG A 222 -2.97 2.00 13.29
N LEU A 223 -3.59 1.99 12.11
CA LEU A 223 -4.19 0.78 11.55
C LEU A 223 -3.14 -0.28 11.11
N HIS A 224 -1.89 0.13 10.94
CA HIS A 224 -0.75 -0.69 10.51
C HIS A 224 0.31 -0.86 11.60
N ASN A 225 -0.09 -0.89 12.87
CA ASN A 225 0.80 -1.08 14.03
C ASN A 225 1.87 0.02 14.20
N LEU A 226 1.66 1.23 13.69
CA LEU A 226 2.62 2.34 13.76
C LEU A 226 2.03 3.55 14.50
N ASP A 227 2.65 3.96 15.62
CA ASP A 227 2.37 5.24 16.27
C ASP A 227 3.18 6.39 15.63
N TYR A 228 4.14 6.09 14.75
CA TYR A 228 4.88 7.07 13.94
C TYR A 228 4.94 6.59 12.48
N TRP A 229 4.35 7.37 11.57
CA TRP A 229 4.17 7.04 10.16
C TRP A 229 5.16 7.80 9.27
N LEU A 230 6.16 7.11 8.73
CA LEU A 230 7.14 7.68 7.78
C LEU A 230 6.88 7.32 6.32
N SER A 231 5.75 6.67 6.01
CA SER A 231 5.48 6.26 4.62
C SER A 231 5.17 7.45 3.69
N TYR A 232 4.78 8.61 4.24
CA TYR A 232 4.21 9.76 3.50
C TYR A 232 2.98 9.42 2.63
N SER A 233 2.49 8.18 2.68
CA SER A 233 1.30 7.77 1.95
C SER A 233 0.05 8.28 2.67
N THR A 234 -0.81 8.94 1.91
CA THR A 234 -2.07 9.53 2.39
C THR A 234 -3.29 8.68 2.02
N GLY A 235 -3.10 7.55 1.34
CA GLY A 235 -4.18 6.65 0.96
C GLY A 235 -3.75 5.63 -0.09
N PHE A 236 -4.46 4.49 -0.13
CA PHE A 236 -4.22 3.41 -1.08
C PHE A 236 -5.36 2.39 -1.06
N THR A 237 -5.45 1.60 -2.12
CA THR A 237 -6.34 0.44 -2.23
C THR A 237 -5.66 -0.86 -1.83
N GLN A 238 -6.42 -1.74 -1.19
CA GLN A 238 -6.02 -3.10 -0.82
C GLN A 238 -7.09 -4.08 -1.33
N LYS A 239 -7.11 -4.26 -2.65
CA LYS A 239 -8.15 -5.02 -3.37
C LYS A 239 -8.32 -6.46 -2.89
N LEU A 240 -7.23 -7.11 -2.49
CA LEU A 240 -7.24 -8.45 -1.89
C LEU A 240 -8.15 -8.53 -0.65
N TYR A 241 -8.13 -7.47 0.17
CA TYR A 241 -8.95 -7.33 1.38
C TYR A 241 -10.26 -6.58 1.12
N ASN A 242 -10.59 -6.28 -0.14
CA ASN A 242 -11.78 -5.53 -0.54
C ASN A 242 -11.95 -4.19 0.19
N ARG A 243 -10.85 -3.45 0.40
CA ARG A 243 -10.87 -2.18 1.13
C ARG A 243 -9.98 -1.10 0.52
N ALA A 244 -10.34 0.15 0.75
CA ALA A 244 -9.53 1.33 0.48
C ALA A 244 -9.32 2.12 1.79
N LEU A 245 -8.23 2.88 1.87
CA LEU A 245 -7.89 3.70 3.03
C LEU A 245 -7.47 5.10 2.59
N SER A 246 -7.84 6.13 3.35
CA SER A 246 -7.40 7.51 3.10
C SER A 246 -7.30 8.33 4.38
N ALA A 247 -6.18 9.04 4.51
CA ALA A 247 -5.89 10.04 5.54
C ALA A 247 -6.16 11.48 5.07
N LYS A 248 -6.76 11.67 3.88
CA LYS A 248 -7.02 13.00 3.29
C LYS A 248 -8.21 13.74 3.93
N GLY A 249 -8.91 13.12 4.87
CA GLY A 249 -9.98 13.76 5.64
C GLY A 249 -11.27 14.01 4.87
N ARG A 250 -11.64 13.13 3.92
CA ARG A 250 -12.85 13.28 3.09
C ARG A 250 -13.43 11.93 2.70
N GLU A 251 -14.76 11.82 2.66
CA GLU A 251 -15.48 10.61 2.26
C GLU A 251 -15.37 10.33 0.75
N GLU A 252 -15.15 11.37 -0.03
CA GLU A 252 -14.90 11.24 -1.46
C GLU A 252 -13.44 10.83 -1.67
N HIS A 253 -13.20 9.68 -2.30
CA HIS A 253 -11.86 9.28 -2.73
C HIS A 253 -11.96 8.59 -4.09
N LEU A 254 -12.51 9.33 -5.05
CA LEU A 254 -13.12 8.78 -6.25
C LEU A 254 -12.12 8.00 -7.12
N HIS A 255 -10.87 8.44 -7.19
CA HIS A 255 -9.77 7.76 -7.88
C HIS A 255 -9.58 6.32 -7.35
N GLU A 256 -9.39 6.17 -6.04
CA GLU A 256 -9.24 4.86 -5.41
C GLU A 256 -10.53 4.02 -5.49
N PHE A 257 -11.70 4.67 -5.51
CA PHE A 257 -12.96 3.95 -5.66
C PHE A 257 -13.09 3.31 -7.05
N VAL A 258 -12.52 3.93 -8.09
CA VAL A 258 -12.41 3.29 -9.40
C VAL A 258 -11.52 2.04 -9.30
N HIS A 259 -10.34 2.13 -8.67
CA HIS A 259 -9.46 0.97 -8.48
C HIS A 259 -10.15 -0.21 -7.76
N MET A 260 -11.08 0.08 -6.84
CA MET A 260 -11.86 -0.95 -6.15
C MET A 260 -12.82 -1.71 -7.05
N VAL A 261 -13.60 -1.01 -7.88
CA VAL A 261 -14.64 -1.64 -8.72
C VAL A 261 -14.17 -2.06 -10.11
N TYR A 262 -13.11 -1.42 -10.63
CA TYR A 262 -12.59 -1.70 -11.97
C TYR A 262 -11.81 -3.02 -11.99
N PRO A 263 -11.84 -3.85 -13.06
CA PRO A 263 -11.01 -5.04 -13.15
C PRO A 263 -9.51 -4.74 -13.04
N LEU A 264 -8.71 -5.71 -12.58
CA LEU A 264 -7.25 -5.58 -12.61
C LEU A 264 -6.78 -5.49 -14.06
N LEU A 265 -5.99 -4.46 -14.37
CA LEU A 265 -5.37 -4.27 -15.67
C LEU A 265 -3.92 -4.70 -15.64
N GLN A 266 -3.48 -5.37 -16.71
CA GLN A 266 -2.10 -5.81 -16.84
C GLN A 266 -1.14 -4.63 -17.01
N ASN A 267 -1.56 -3.60 -17.75
CA ASN A 267 -0.77 -2.39 -17.96
C ASN A 267 -1.05 -1.38 -16.82
N HIS A 268 -0.05 -1.10 -15.99
CA HIS A 268 -0.20 -0.22 -14.83
C HIS A 268 -0.45 1.24 -15.23
N PHE A 269 0.10 1.70 -16.36
CA PHE A 269 -0.20 3.04 -16.89
C PHE A 269 -1.68 3.17 -17.25
N LEU A 270 -2.30 2.10 -17.75
CA LEU A 270 -3.74 2.07 -18.02
C LEU A 270 -4.58 1.94 -16.74
N ALA A 271 -4.08 1.24 -15.71
CA ALA A 271 -4.74 1.16 -14.41
C ALA A 271 -4.88 2.55 -13.77
N GLU A 272 -3.78 3.31 -13.68
CA GLU A 272 -3.83 4.70 -13.20
C GLU A 272 -4.63 5.61 -14.13
N GLY A 273 -4.54 5.37 -15.45
CA GLY A 273 -5.24 6.15 -16.46
C GLY A 273 -6.77 6.09 -16.34
N VAL A 274 -7.35 4.90 -16.13
CA VAL A 274 -8.81 4.78 -15.98
C VAL A 274 -9.32 5.37 -14.67
N ALA A 275 -8.57 5.17 -13.58
CA ALA A 275 -8.88 5.77 -12.28
C ALA A 275 -8.82 7.30 -12.34
N THR A 276 -7.83 7.85 -13.06
CA THR A 276 -7.70 9.28 -13.30
C THR A 276 -8.81 9.83 -14.20
N TRP A 277 -9.12 9.13 -15.29
CA TRP A 277 -10.14 9.55 -16.26
C TRP A 277 -11.54 9.63 -15.63
N LEU A 278 -11.88 8.66 -14.79
CA LEU A 278 -13.20 8.58 -14.16
C LEU A 278 -13.26 9.34 -12.82
N GLY A 279 -12.25 9.17 -11.97
CA GLY A 279 -12.24 9.66 -10.58
C GLY A 279 -11.37 10.88 -10.31
N GLY A 280 -10.68 11.42 -11.32
CA GLY A 280 -9.77 12.55 -11.17
C GLY A 280 -8.37 12.16 -10.69
N VAL A 281 -7.42 13.09 -10.74
CA VAL A 281 -5.99 12.82 -10.44
C VAL A 281 -5.77 12.56 -8.95
N ASP A 282 -6.52 13.24 -8.09
CA ASP A 282 -6.38 13.18 -6.62
C ASP A 282 -7.62 12.60 -5.92
N GLY A 283 -8.63 12.22 -6.70
CA GLY A 283 -9.95 11.79 -6.25
C GLY A 283 -11.01 12.89 -6.18
N TYR A 284 -10.68 14.13 -6.57
CA TYR A 284 -11.56 15.30 -6.46
C TYR A 284 -11.51 16.19 -7.70
N THR A 285 -10.29 16.49 -8.16
CA THR A 285 -10.00 17.38 -9.28
C THR A 285 -10.26 16.63 -10.58
N PRO A 286 -11.24 17.06 -11.40
CA PRO A 286 -11.47 16.46 -12.72
C PRO A 286 -10.19 16.47 -13.54
N PHE A 287 -9.88 15.36 -14.21
CA PHE A 287 -8.59 15.24 -14.89
C PHE A 287 -8.41 16.27 -16.01
N GLN A 288 -9.49 16.82 -16.59
CA GLN A 288 -9.42 17.86 -17.60
C GLN A 288 -8.80 19.15 -17.07
N GLU A 289 -9.09 19.52 -15.82
CA GLU A 289 -8.47 20.68 -15.17
C GLU A 289 -6.97 20.48 -15.03
N THR A 290 -6.56 19.28 -14.61
CA THR A 290 -5.14 18.95 -14.49
C THR A 290 -4.46 18.80 -15.85
N LEU A 291 -5.15 18.27 -16.86
CA LEU A 291 -4.67 18.21 -18.24
C LEU A 291 -4.45 19.60 -18.81
N HIS A 292 -5.33 20.55 -18.54
CA HIS A 292 -5.13 21.94 -18.96
C HIS A 292 -3.86 22.53 -18.35
N ALA A 293 -3.62 22.32 -17.05
CA ALA A 293 -2.40 22.79 -16.38
C ALA A 293 -1.13 22.13 -16.95
N VAL A 294 -1.13 20.79 -17.08
CA VAL A 294 -0.01 20.02 -17.66
C VAL A 294 0.25 20.44 -19.10
N SER A 295 -0.81 20.64 -19.89
CA SER A 295 -0.73 21.07 -21.29
C SER A 295 -0.03 22.41 -21.42
N LYS A 296 -0.47 23.40 -20.63
CA LYS A 296 0.10 24.75 -20.63
C LYS A 296 1.59 24.73 -20.26
N ASP A 297 1.95 23.99 -19.22
CA ASP A 297 3.33 23.88 -18.76
C ASP A 297 4.25 23.19 -19.79
N ILE A 298 3.78 22.08 -20.39
CA ILE A 298 4.51 21.41 -21.48
C ILE A 298 4.69 22.33 -22.69
N TYR A 299 3.68 23.14 -23.02
CA TYR A 299 3.75 24.07 -24.15
C TYR A 299 4.73 25.21 -23.90
N GLU A 300 4.65 25.86 -22.73
CA GLU A 300 5.40 27.08 -22.42
C GLU A 300 6.83 26.79 -21.93
N ASN A 301 6.99 25.79 -21.06
CA ASN A 301 8.24 25.59 -20.31
C ASN A 301 8.99 24.32 -20.70
N HIS A 302 8.28 23.31 -21.22
CA HIS A 302 8.86 21.99 -21.49
C HIS A 302 8.54 21.44 -22.89
N PRO A 303 8.80 22.20 -23.99
CA PRO A 303 8.33 21.86 -25.33
C PRO A 303 8.89 20.55 -25.89
N ASN A 304 10.02 20.08 -25.34
CA ASN A 304 10.67 18.83 -25.76
C ASN A 304 10.11 17.58 -25.08
N VAL A 305 9.19 17.70 -24.11
CA VAL A 305 8.53 16.55 -23.47
C VAL A 305 7.66 15.83 -24.49
N THR A 306 7.81 14.51 -24.53
CA THR A 306 7.07 13.59 -25.39
C THR A 306 6.09 12.73 -24.59
N PHE A 307 5.12 12.10 -25.26
CA PHE A 307 4.22 11.16 -24.60
C PHE A 307 4.97 9.95 -24.02
N HIS A 308 6.07 9.50 -24.65
CA HIS A 308 6.94 8.46 -24.09
C HIS A 308 7.62 8.91 -22.78
N ASP A 309 8.05 10.18 -22.65
CA ASP A 309 8.60 10.70 -21.39
C ASP A 309 7.54 10.69 -20.26
N LEU A 310 6.26 10.92 -20.59
CA LEU A 310 5.14 10.81 -19.66
C LEU A 310 4.85 9.35 -19.27
N TYR A 311 4.78 8.44 -20.26
CA TYR A 311 4.56 7.02 -20.03
C TYR A 311 5.65 6.39 -19.14
N SER A 312 6.91 6.69 -19.46
CA SER A 312 8.09 6.17 -18.75
C SER A 312 8.37 6.86 -17.41
N ASN A 313 7.56 7.85 -17.04
CA ASN A 313 7.72 8.66 -15.83
C ASN A 313 9.05 9.43 -15.76
N LYS A 314 9.64 9.75 -16.92
CA LYS A 314 10.88 10.53 -17.02
C LYS A 314 10.64 12.02 -16.79
N PHE A 315 9.46 12.52 -17.20
CA PHE A 315 9.00 13.86 -16.84
C PHE A 315 8.04 13.77 -15.64
N ARG A 316 8.42 14.39 -14.53
CA ARG A 316 7.67 14.41 -13.27
C ARG A 316 7.82 15.76 -12.58
N TYR A 317 6.76 16.19 -11.89
CA TYR A 317 6.86 17.31 -10.96
C TYR A 317 7.52 16.88 -9.65
N ALA A 318 8.04 17.85 -8.90
CA ALA A 318 8.65 17.60 -7.60
C ALA A 318 7.60 17.21 -6.52
N THR A 319 6.33 17.54 -6.76
CA THR A 319 5.19 17.16 -5.94
C THR A 319 4.47 15.94 -6.53
N GLU A 320 3.62 15.28 -5.74
CA GLU A 320 3.08 13.93 -5.98
C GLU A 320 2.19 13.73 -7.23
N GLN A 321 2.01 14.69 -8.14
CA GLN A 321 1.00 14.55 -9.19
C GLN A 321 1.46 14.90 -10.60
N SER A 322 1.09 14.01 -11.53
CA SER A 322 0.05 14.27 -12.54
C SER A 322 0.40 13.90 -13.99
N PRO A 323 1.57 14.25 -14.55
CA PRO A 323 1.75 14.20 -16.00
C PRO A 323 1.55 12.80 -16.59
N ARG A 324 2.05 11.76 -15.91
CA ARG A 324 1.85 10.37 -16.30
C ARG A 324 0.39 9.93 -16.18
N TYR A 325 -0.29 10.30 -15.10
CA TYR A 325 -1.67 9.87 -14.79
C TYR A 325 -2.65 10.52 -15.76
N VAL A 326 -2.46 11.82 -16.01
CA VAL A 326 -3.18 12.59 -17.03
C VAL A 326 -2.95 12.01 -18.42
N ALA A 327 -1.72 11.66 -18.78
CA ALA A 327 -1.45 11.00 -20.06
C ALA A 327 -2.20 9.66 -20.20
N GLY A 328 -2.30 8.89 -19.10
CA GLY A 328 -3.13 7.70 -19.02
C GLY A 328 -4.61 8.00 -19.22
N ALA A 329 -5.14 9.06 -18.60
CA ALA A 329 -6.53 9.45 -18.76
C ALA A 329 -6.85 9.92 -20.19
N VAL A 330 -5.92 10.61 -20.85
CA VAL A 330 -6.06 11.08 -22.23
C VAL A 330 -6.29 9.92 -23.20
N VAL A 331 -5.54 8.83 -23.07
CA VAL A 331 -5.73 7.68 -23.98
C VAL A 331 -7.09 7.01 -23.76
N TYR A 332 -7.60 6.95 -22.53
CA TYR A 332 -8.97 6.49 -22.25
C TYR A 332 -10.03 7.42 -22.85
N GLN A 333 -9.89 8.73 -22.63
CA GLN A 333 -10.81 9.72 -23.18
C GLN A 333 -10.89 9.58 -24.71
N LEU A 334 -9.75 9.58 -25.39
CA LEU A 334 -9.67 9.53 -26.85
C LEU A 334 -10.25 8.23 -27.42
N VAL A 335 -9.93 7.08 -26.82
CA VAL A 335 -10.47 5.80 -27.25
C VAL A 335 -11.97 5.72 -27.00
N TYR A 336 -12.45 6.19 -25.84
CA TYR A 336 -13.87 6.15 -25.51
C TYR A 336 -14.70 7.06 -26.43
N GLU A 337 -14.24 8.28 -26.68
CA GLU A 337 -14.92 9.23 -27.59
C GLU A 337 -15.02 8.70 -29.02
N GLU A 338 -14.00 7.98 -29.51
CA GLU A 338 -13.91 7.53 -30.90
C GLU A 338 -14.47 6.11 -31.14
N ARG A 339 -14.39 5.24 -30.12
CA ARG A 339 -14.66 3.80 -30.24
C ARG A 339 -15.56 3.25 -29.14
N GLY A 340 -16.00 4.08 -28.20
CA GLY A 340 -16.87 3.70 -27.09
C GLY A 340 -16.26 2.62 -26.19
N LEU A 341 -17.14 1.95 -25.43
CA LEU A 341 -16.75 0.91 -24.48
C LEU A 341 -16.06 -0.29 -25.15
N GLN A 342 -16.48 -0.67 -26.36
CA GLN A 342 -15.82 -1.75 -27.10
C GLN A 342 -14.36 -1.42 -27.44
N GLY A 343 -14.08 -0.16 -27.79
CA GLY A 343 -12.72 0.33 -27.99
C GLY A 343 -11.87 0.21 -26.72
N ILE A 344 -12.42 0.61 -25.57
CA ILE A 344 -11.75 0.47 -24.26
C ILE A 344 -11.40 -1.00 -23.98
N ARG A 345 -12.35 -1.93 -24.15
CA ARG A 345 -12.12 -3.37 -23.90
C ARG A 345 -11.06 -3.97 -24.81
N GLN A 346 -10.90 -3.45 -26.03
CA GLN A 346 -9.80 -3.85 -26.91
C GLN A 346 -8.48 -3.22 -26.48
N PHE A 347 -8.51 -1.95 -26.08
CA PHE A 347 -7.33 -1.20 -25.67
C PHE A 347 -6.67 -1.75 -24.40
N GLU A 348 -7.49 -2.17 -23.43
CA GLU A 348 -7.06 -2.77 -22.16
C GLU A 348 -6.32 -4.11 -22.28
N LYS A 349 -6.34 -4.74 -23.47
CA LYS A 349 -5.53 -5.94 -23.76
C LYS A 349 -4.04 -5.61 -23.96
N SER A 350 -3.68 -4.33 -23.93
CA SER A 350 -2.29 -3.89 -23.97
C SER A 350 -1.47 -4.52 -22.84
N GLN A 351 -0.29 -5.06 -23.20
CA GLN A 351 0.70 -5.53 -22.24
C GLN A 351 1.32 -4.34 -21.51
N ASN A 352 2.03 -4.60 -20.41
CA ASN A 352 2.68 -3.56 -19.61
C ASN A 352 3.98 -3.02 -20.25
N THR A 353 3.94 -2.66 -21.53
CA THR A 353 5.05 -2.07 -22.28
C THR A 353 4.56 -0.93 -23.17
N TYR A 354 5.46 0.02 -23.43
CA TYR A 354 5.15 1.18 -24.26
C TYR A 354 4.80 0.78 -25.69
N GLU A 355 5.55 -0.17 -26.27
CA GLU A 355 5.34 -0.68 -27.62
C GLU A 355 3.97 -1.35 -27.74
N SER A 356 3.58 -2.14 -26.74
CA SER A 356 2.25 -2.75 -26.73
C SER A 356 1.14 -1.71 -26.60
N LEU A 357 1.35 -0.64 -25.82
CA LEU A 357 0.37 0.45 -25.70
C LEU A 357 0.18 1.18 -27.02
N ILE A 358 1.28 1.57 -27.67
CA ILE A 358 1.27 2.28 -28.96
C ILE A 358 0.64 1.43 -30.06
N LYS A 359 1.03 0.15 -30.17
CA LYS A 359 0.48 -0.78 -31.16
C LYS A 359 -1.02 -1.02 -30.95
N THR A 360 -1.46 -1.23 -29.70
CA THR A 360 -2.88 -1.44 -29.42
C THR A 360 -3.69 -0.17 -29.66
N PHE A 361 -3.20 1.00 -29.26
CA PHE A 361 -3.84 2.29 -29.54
C PHE A 361 -3.99 2.50 -31.05
N ALA A 362 -2.90 2.27 -31.82
CA ALA A 362 -2.90 2.38 -33.28
C ALA A 362 -4.00 1.53 -33.92
N SER A 363 -4.09 0.27 -33.49
CA SER A 363 -5.09 -0.69 -33.98
C SER A 363 -6.51 -0.25 -33.67
N VAL A 364 -6.80 0.09 -32.41
CA VAL A 364 -8.14 0.51 -31.96
C VAL A 364 -8.58 1.81 -32.64
N MET A 365 -7.66 2.78 -32.75
CA MET A 365 -7.94 4.08 -33.37
C MET A 365 -7.90 4.03 -34.90
N LYS A 366 -7.50 2.91 -35.51
CA LYS A 366 -7.30 2.75 -36.96
C LYS A 366 -6.31 3.78 -37.53
N MET A 367 -5.23 4.03 -36.80
CA MET A 367 -4.15 4.94 -37.21
C MET A 367 -2.83 4.19 -37.42
N LYS A 368 -1.93 4.77 -38.21
CA LYS A 368 -0.59 4.19 -38.39
C LYS A 368 0.18 4.27 -37.07
N GLU A 369 0.81 3.18 -36.66
CA GLU A 369 1.58 3.07 -35.41
C GLU A 369 2.63 4.19 -35.29
N SER A 370 3.35 4.47 -36.38
CA SER A 370 4.37 5.53 -36.46
C SER A 370 3.85 6.95 -36.27
N LYS A 371 2.53 7.16 -36.20
CA LYS A 371 1.89 8.47 -35.96
C LYS A 371 1.36 8.63 -34.53
N VAL A 372 1.24 7.55 -33.77
CA VAL A 372 0.59 7.58 -32.43
C VAL A 372 1.34 8.51 -31.47
N GLU A 373 2.66 8.33 -31.35
CA GLU A 373 3.47 9.11 -30.40
C GLU A 373 3.36 10.62 -30.66
N GLY A 374 3.52 11.03 -31.92
CA GLY A 374 3.39 12.43 -32.32
C GLY A 374 1.97 12.96 -32.11
N PHE A 375 0.95 12.16 -32.39
CA PHE A 375 -0.45 12.53 -32.17
C PHE A 375 -0.75 12.76 -30.68
N LEU A 376 -0.41 11.82 -29.81
CA LEU A 376 -0.65 11.92 -28.37
C LEU A 376 0.15 13.07 -27.74
N THR A 377 1.41 13.22 -28.14
CA THR A 377 2.26 14.33 -27.70
C THR A 377 1.64 15.67 -28.06
N ASN A 378 1.20 15.84 -29.30
CA ASN A 378 0.59 17.08 -29.76
C ASN A 378 -0.76 17.34 -29.10
N TYR A 379 -1.59 16.31 -28.92
CA TYR A 379 -2.88 16.45 -28.24
C TYR A 379 -2.70 17.00 -26.83
N ILE A 380 -1.83 16.39 -26.02
CA ILE A 380 -1.56 16.84 -24.66
C ILE A 380 -0.97 18.26 -24.68
N ARG A 381 0.02 18.53 -25.53
CA ARG A 381 0.68 19.84 -25.60
C ARG A 381 -0.28 20.98 -25.99
N GLN A 382 -1.25 20.71 -26.86
CA GLN A 382 -2.15 21.74 -27.40
C GLN A 382 -3.51 21.82 -26.70
N TYR A 383 -3.81 20.91 -25.77
CA TYR A 383 -5.12 20.85 -25.10
C TYR A 383 -5.58 22.18 -24.49
N HIS A 384 -4.68 22.94 -23.84
CA HIS A 384 -5.02 24.24 -23.25
C HIS A 384 -5.39 25.33 -24.28
N LEU A 385 -5.01 25.17 -25.55
CA LEU A 385 -5.36 26.10 -26.62
C LEU A 385 -6.73 25.79 -27.24
N THR A 386 -7.10 24.51 -27.31
CA THR A 386 -8.28 24.06 -28.06
C THR A 386 -9.43 23.60 -27.17
N GLY A 387 -9.22 23.45 -25.86
CA GLY A 387 -10.20 22.87 -24.95
C GLY A 387 -10.58 21.43 -25.31
N GLY A 388 -9.70 20.72 -26.04
CA GLY A 388 -9.96 19.36 -26.52
C GLY A 388 -10.68 19.27 -27.88
N ALA A 389 -10.93 20.39 -28.57
CA ALA A 389 -11.39 20.33 -29.96
C ALA A 389 -10.34 19.66 -30.86
N LYS A 390 -10.73 18.62 -31.62
CA LYS A 390 -9.86 17.91 -32.57
C LYS A 390 -9.43 18.90 -33.67
N SER A 391 -8.12 19.19 -33.76
CA SER A 391 -7.52 19.95 -34.87
C SER A 391 -7.36 19.10 -36.12
#